data_AF-A0A7C4UNL6-F1
#
_entry.id   AF-A0A7C4UNL6-F1
#
_cell.length_a   1.000
_cell.length_b   1.000
_cell.length_c   1.000
_cell.angle_alpha   90.00
_cell.angle_beta   90.00
_cell.angle_gamma   90.00
#
_symmetry.space_group_name_H-M   'P 1'
#
loop_
_entity.id
_entity.type
_entity.pdbx_description
1 polymer ?
#
loop_
_entity_poly.entity_id
_entity_poly.type
_entity_poly.pdbx_seq_one_letter_code
_entity_poly.pdbx_strand_id
1 'polypeptide(L)' 'MKDVKRMNIVAASVDIVALDAFGSEILGYDPNNIGTVKKAYEAGLGQIDYKNKLKFQEILV' A
#
# COMPACT_ATOMS: atom_id res chain seq x y z
N MET A 1 -20.82 -13.55 -9.74
CA MET A 1 -19.99 -12.32 -9.72
C MET A 1 -20.01 -11.61 -8.35
N LYS A 2 -20.09 -12.35 -7.22
CA LYS A 2 -20.05 -11.82 -5.84
C LYS A 2 -18.74 -12.14 -5.10
N ASP A 3 -17.89 -12.96 -5.71
CA ASP A 3 -16.71 -13.57 -5.08
C ASP A 3 -15.52 -12.59 -4.98
N VAL A 4 -15.45 -11.60 -5.88
CA VAL A 4 -14.35 -10.62 -5.91
C VAL A 4 -14.87 -9.18 -5.86
N LYS A 5 -14.24 -8.34 -5.04
CA LYS A 5 -14.53 -6.91 -4.94
C LYS A 5 -13.79 -6.15 -6.04
N ARG A 6 -14.50 -5.31 -6.79
CA ARG A 6 -13.90 -4.33 -7.71
C ARG A 6 -13.63 -3.03 -6.97
N MET A 7 -12.41 -2.50 -7.13
CA MET A 7 -11.95 -1.29 -6.43
C MET A 7 -11.84 -0.08 -7.37
N ASN A 8 -11.49 -0.29 -8.64
CA ASN A 8 -11.30 0.77 -9.65
C ASN A 8 -10.31 1.88 -9.22
N ILE A 9 -9.25 1.51 -8.51
CA ILE A 9 -8.21 2.42 -8.05
C ILE A 9 -6.96 2.19 -8.89
N VAL A 10 -6.35 3.28 -9.37
CA VAL A 10 -4.99 3.29 -9.93
C VAL A 10 -4.10 4.03 -8.95
N ALA A 11 -3.05 3.37 -8.49
CA ALA A 11 -2.05 3.95 -7.60
C ALA A 11 -0.66 3.79 -8.21
N ALA A 12 0.18 4.81 -8.05
CA ALA A 12 1.55 4.83 -8.53
C ALA A 12 2.45 5.51 -7.50
N SER A 13 3.65 4.97 -7.31
CA SER A 13 4.66 5.48 -6.39
C SER A 13 6.04 5.04 -6.86
N VAL A 14 7.07 5.83 -6.55
CA VAL A 14 8.48 5.43 -6.68
C VAL A 14 8.98 4.63 -5.47
N ASP A 15 8.23 4.69 -4.36
CA ASP A 15 8.45 3.89 -3.16
C ASP A 15 7.59 2.62 -3.23
N ILE A 16 8.26 1.49 -3.40
CA ILE A 16 7.62 0.18 -3.58
C ILE A 16 6.93 -0.31 -2.30
N VAL A 17 7.52 -0.04 -1.14
CA VAL A 17 6.95 -0.46 0.16
C VAL A 17 5.70 0.35 0.45
N ALA A 18 5.70 1.64 0.16
CA ALA A 18 4.53 2.49 0.31
C ALA A 18 3.36 2.02 -0.57
N LEU A 19 3.65 1.61 -1.83
CA LEU A 19 2.62 1.14 -2.76
C LEU A 19 2.03 -0.20 -2.31
N ASP A 20 2.86 -1.14 -1.86
CA ASP A 20 2.40 -2.42 -1.31
C ASP A 20 1.63 -2.24 0.01
N ALA A 21 2.05 -1.27 0.84
CA ALA A 21 1.35 -0.94 2.08
C ALA A 21 -0.05 -0.39 1.80
N PHE A 22 -0.18 0.53 0.84
CA PHE A 22 -1.46 0.99 0.33
C PHE A 22 -2.30 -0.18 -0.22
N GLY A 23 -1.69 -1.05 -1.04
CA GLY A 23 -2.35 -2.25 -1.58
C GLY A 23 -2.92 -3.16 -0.49
N SER A 24 -2.18 -3.36 0.59
CA SER A 24 -2.62 -4.15 1.75
C SER A 24 -3.83 -3.50 2.43
N GLU A 25 -3.76 -2.19 2.66
CA GLU A 25 -4.82 -1.44 3.33
C GLU A 25 -6.14 -1.48 2.55
N ILE A 26 -6.09 -1.23 1.24
CA ILE A 26 -7.31 -1.19 0.42
C ILE A 26 -7.99 -2.57 0.34
N LEU A 27 -7.22 -3.65 0.53
CA LEU A 27 -7.71 -5.02 0.63
C LEU A 27 -8.17 -5.40 2.05
N GLY A 28 -8.03 -4.49 3.03
CA GLY A 28 -8.48 -4.67 4.41
C GLY A 28 -7.46 -5.34 5.33
N TYR A 29 -6.18 -5.31 4.97
CA TYR A 29 -5.09 -5.90 5.75
C TYR A 29 -4.17 -4.83 6.33
N ASP A 30 -3.62 -5.10 7.51
CA ASP A 30 -2.51 -4.34 8.06
C ASP A 30 -1.20 -4.75 7.36
N PRO A 31 -0.48 -3.82 6.70
CA PRO A 31 0.76 -4.14 6.00
C PRO A 31 1.86 -4.69 6.92
N ASN A 32 1.83 -4.41 8.22
CA ASN A 32 2.76 -5.00 9.20
C ASN A 32 2.57 -6.51 9.38
N ASN A 33 1.39 -7.03 9.03
CA ASN A 33 1.10 -8.46 9.07
C ASN A 33 1.39 -9.16 7.74
N ILE A 34 1.72 -8.41 6.68
CA ILE A 34 2.11 -8.96 5.38
C ILE A 34 3.63 -9.16 5.37
N GLY A 35 4.06 -10.42 5.47
CA GLY A 35 5.47 -10.76 5.69
C GLY A 35 6.43 -10.23 4.62
N THR A 36 6.01 -10.11 3.37
CA THR A 36 6.82 -9.52 2.29
C THR A 36 6.99 -8.01 2.47
N VAL A 37 5.90 -7.30 2.76
CA VAL A 37 5.90 -5.83 2.93
C VAL A 37 6.72 -5.45 4.17
N LYS A 38 6.49 -6.13 5.30
CA LYS A 38 7.26 -5.91 6.52
C LYS A 38 8.75 -6.13 6.32
N LYS A 39 9.14 -7.24 5.67
CA LYS A 39 10.56 -7.51 5.38
C LYS A 39 11.19 -6.48 4.44
N ALA A 40 10.45 -6.02 3.43
CA ALA A 40 10.95 -4.98 2.52
C ALA A 40 11.18 -3.65 3.26
N TYR A 41 10.28 -3.30 4.18
CA TYR A 41 10.44 -2.14 5.08
C TYR A 41 11.66 -2.28 6.00
N GLU A 42 11.79 -3.44 6.68
CA GLU A 42 12.93 -3.72 7.57
C GLU A 42 14.28 -3.73 6.83
N ALA A 43 14.27 -4.08 5.54
CA ALA A 43 15.43 -3.98 4.66
C ALA A 43 15.71 -2.55 4.15
N GLY A 44 14.90 -1.56 4.50
CA GLY A 44 15.08 -0.16 4.12
C GLY A 44 14.72 0.17 2.67
N LEU A 45 13.91 -0.67 2.01
CA LEU A 45 13.55 -0.49 0.60
C LEU A 45 12.46 0.56 0.35
N GLY A 46 11.92 1.16 1.41
CA GLY A 46 10.86 2.14 1.33
C GLY A 46 10.17 2.37 2.67
N GLN A 47 9.00 2.99 2.64
CA GLN A 47 8.26 3.41 3.82
C GLN A 47 6.90 2.73 3.98
N ILE A 48 6.73 1.95 5.04
CA ILE A 48 5.47 1.27 5.33
C ILE A 48 4.40 2.22 5.90
N ASP A 49 4.81 3.25 6.66
CA ASP A 49 3.93 4.28 7.21
C ASP A 49 3.76 5.44 6.21
N TYR A 50 3.31 5.13 5.00
CA TYR A 50 3.27 6.09 3.90
C TYR A 50 2.37 7.31 4.19
N LYS A 51 1.29 7.13 4.97
CA LYS A 51 0.35 8.21 5.30
C LYS A 51 0.95 9.33 6.13
N ASN A 52 1.82 9.00 7.08
CA ASN A 52 2.41 10.00 7.99
C ASN A 52 3.80 10.44 7.56
N LYS A 53 4.46 9.68 6.67
CA LYS A 53 5.88 9.88 6.33
C LYS A 53 6.10 10.37 4.91
N LEU A 54 5.14 10.18 4.01
CA LEU A 54 5.23 10.61 2.62
C LEU A 54 4.16 11.65 2.31
N LYS A 55 4.43 12.46 1.29
CA LYS A 55 3.42 13.31 0.66
C LYS A 55 2.77 12.49 -0.45
N PHE A 56 1.47 12.25 -0.34
CA PHE A 56 0.68 11.64 -1.39
C PHE A 56 -0.55 12.52 -1.67
N GLN A 57 -1.15 12.32 -2.84
CA GLN A 57 -2.36 13.01 -3.25
C GLN A 57 -3.36 11.99 -3.75
N GLU A 58 -4.60 12.12 -3.29
CA GLU A 58 -5.74 11.39 -3.84
C GLU A 58 -6.50 12.30 -4.79
N ILE A 59 -6.82 11.78 -5.97
CA ILE A 59 -7.59 12.50 -6.99
C ILE A 59 -8.82 11.67 -7.28
N LEU A 60 -9.98 12.24 -7.01
CA LEU A 60 -11.27 11.65 -7.38
C LEU A 60 -11.53 11.95 -8.85
N VAL A 61 -11.81 10.89 -9.63
CA VAL A 61 -12.13 10.95 -11.07
C VAL A 61 -13.54 10.43 -11.28
#